data_AF-A0A8B3GHY4-F1
#
_entry.id   AF-A0A8B3GHY4-F1
#
_cell.length_a   1.000
_cell.length_b   1.000
_cell.length_c   1.000
_cell.angle_alpha   90.00
_cell.angle_beta   90.00
_cell.angle_gamma   90.00
#
_symmetry.space_group_name_H-M   'P 1'
#
loop_
_entity.id
_entity.type
_entity.pdbx_description
1 polymer ?
#
loop_
_entity_poly.entity_id
_entity_poly.type
_entity_poly.pdbx_seq_one_letter_code
_entity_poly.pdbx_strand_id
1 'polypeptide(L)'
;MASQTRAAAVKAGAKLPQDHAAAAEAQGRPVKAVIEAATYDGGADLTVAVPRDLVDSYEAVNAVYTGFVMPVMQALDETSRQAVLDAAADETGKVRNSVVQRILVAALTQAAQGE
;
A
#
# COMPACT_ATOMS: atom_id res chain seq x y z
N MET A 1 -17.40 -11.80 -31.80
CA MET A 1 -16.73 -10.85 -32.72
C MET A 1 -15.80 -9.89 -31.95
N ALA A 2 -14.70 -10.39 -31.38
CA ALA A 2 -13.69 -9.58 -30.65
C ALA A 2 -12.37 -9.42 -31.43
N SER A 3 -12.34 -9.92 -32.68
CA SER A 3 -11.12 -10.06 -33.49
C SER A 3 -10.80 -8.83 -34.36
N GLN A 4 -11.81 -8.03 -34.72
CA GLN A 4 -11.62 -6.90 -35.65
C GLN A 4 -11.03 -5.65 -35.01
N THR A 5 -11.27 -5.41 -33.72
CA THR A 5 -10.73 -4.24 -33.00
C THR A 5 -9.22 -4.34 -32.73
N ARG A 6 -8.72 -5.56 -32.46
CA ARG A 6 -7.28 -5.79 -32.22
C ARG A 6 -6.44 -5.58 -33.47
N ALA A 7 -6.95 -6.00 -34.63
CA ALA A 7 -6.25 -5.86 -35.92
C ALA A 7 -6.18 -4.40 -36.41
N ALA A 8 -7.18 -3.57 -36.09
CA ALA A 8 -7.18 -2.15 -36.45
C ALA A 8 -6.17 -1.32 -35.64
N ALA A 9 -5.99 -1.62 -34.34
CA ALA A 9 -5.06 -0.92 -33.47
C ALA A 9 -3.58 -1.14 -33.85
N VAL A 10 -3.22 -2.35 -34.27
CA VAL A 10 -1.86 -2.69 -34.70
C VAL A 10 -1.49 -2.00 -36.03
N LYS A 11 -2.46 -1.85 -36.94
CA LYS A 11 -2.27 -1.21 -38.25
C LYS A 11 -2.09 0.32 -38.14
N ALA A 12 -2.55 0.93 -37.04
CA ALA A 12 -2.46 2.36 -36.78
C ALA A 12 -1.11 2.80 -36.15
N GLY A 13 -0.16 1.88 -35.95
CA GLY A 13 1.13 2.21 -35.31
C GLY A 13 0.99 2.67 -33.85
N ALA A 14 -0.17 2.42 -33.23
CA ALA A 14 -0.37 2.69 -31.82
C ALA A 14 0.58 1.78 -31.04
N LYS A 15 1.65 2.37 -30.51
CA LYS A 15 2.43 1.71 -29.47
C LYS A 15 1.43 1.25 -28.41
N LEU A 16 1.44 -0.05 -28.11
CA LEU A 16 0.78 -0.56 -26.91
C LEU A 16 1.13 0.41 -25.78
N PRO A 17 0.15 0.92 -25.01
CA PRO A 17 0.46 1.71 -23.83
C PRO A 17 1.55 0.95 -23.09
N GLN A 18 2.71 1.57 -22.89
CA GLN A 18 3.71 1.00 -22.00
C GLN A 18 3.11 1.10 -20.61
N ASP A 19 2.27 0.10 -20.32
CA ASP A 19 1.43 0.03 -19.16
C ASP A 19 2.33 -0.48 -18.04
N HIS A 20 3.13 0.45 -17.52
CA HIS A 20 3.97 0.21 -16.36
C HIS A 20 3.11 -0.23 -15.15
N ALA A 21 1.83 0.17 -15.12
CA ALA A 21 0.87 -0.26 -14.11
C ALA A 21 0.48 -1.74 -14.28
N ALA A 22 0.18 -2.20 -15.50
CA ALA A 22 -0.06 -3.62 -15.76
C ALA A 22 1.16 -4.51 -15.46
N ALA A 23 2.38 -3.98 -15.66
CA ALA A 23 3.62 -4.69 -15.31
C ALA A 23 3.84 -4.77 -13.78
N ALA A 24 3.44 -3.76 -13.01
CA ALA A 24 3.52 -3.76 -11.56
C ALA A 24 2.50 -4.72 -10.93
N GLU A 25 1.27 -4.75 -11.47
CA GLU A 25 0.24 -5.74 -11.11
C GLU A 25 0.70 -7.18 -11.42
N ALA A 26 1.26 -7.40 -12.61
CA ALA A 26 1.73 -8.73 -13.02
C ALA A 26 2.94 -9.24 -12.22
N GLN A 27 3.63 -8.38 -11.44
CA GLN A 27 4.86 -8.71 -10.72
C GLN A 27 4.69 -8.77 -9.20
N GLY A 28 3.49 -8.50 -8.66
CA GLY A 28 3.22 -8.61 -7.21
C GLY A 28 4.14 -7.75 -6.34
N ARG A 29 4.68 -6.66 -6.89
CA ARG A 29 5.66 -5.83 -6.17
C ARG A 29 4.96 -5.03 -5.06
N PRO A 30 5.60 -4.87 -3.88
CA PRO A 30 5.08 -4.01 -2.84
C PRO A 30 4.84 -2.58 -3.34
N VAL A 31 3.72 -1.99 -2.92
CA VAL A 31 3.35 -0.61 -3.20
C VAL A 31 3.96 0.27 -2.10
N LYS A 32 4.64 1.35 -2.48
CA LYS A 32 5.17 2.31 -1.50
C LYS A 32 4.09 3.32 -1.15
N ALA A 33 3.67 3.34 0.11
CA ALA A 33 2.77 4.36 0.64
C ALA A 33 3.58 5.42 1.40
N VAL A 34 3.40 6.69 1.06
CA VAL A 34 4.04 7.84 1.72
C VAL A 34 3.01 8.56 2.58
N ILE A 35 3.05 8.30 3.88
CA ILE A 35 2.05 8.75 4.85
C ILE A 35 2.55 10.05 5.47
N GLU A 36 1.79 11.12 5.28
CA GLU A 36 2.12 12.43 5.86
C GLU A 36 2.10 12.39 7.39
N ALA A 37 3.06 13.04 8.03
CA ALA A 37 3.20 13.13 9.48
C ALA A 37 1.88 13.53 10.19
N ALA A 38 1.16 14.48 9.59
CA ALA A 38 -0.12 14.99 10.10
C ALA A 38 -1.23 13.94 10.18
N THR A 39 -1.14 12.83 9.43
CA THR A 39 -2.17 11.79 9.39
C THR A 39 -2.16 10.91 10.63
N TYR A 40 -1.02 10.83 11.32
CA TYR A 40 -0.84 9.94 12.48
C TYR A 40 -0.24 10.64 13.71
N ASP A 41 -0.20 11.98 13.71
CA ASP A 41 0.40 12.81 14.75
C ASP A 41 1.92 12.54 14.93
N GLY A 42 2.62 12.31 13.82
CA GLY A 42 4.05 12.02 13.76
C GLY A 42 4.93 13.27 13.58
N GLY A 43 6.25 13.07 13.71
CA GLY A 43 7.24 14.14 13.50
C GLY A 43 7.80 14.25 12.07
N ALA A 44 7.57 13.25 11.21
CA ALA A 44 8.06 13.19 9.84
C ALA A 44 7.17 12.30 8.96
N ASP A 45 7.28 12.43 7.65
CA ASP A 45 6.56 11.55 6.73
C ASP A 45 7.13 10.13 6.79
N LEU A 46 6.25 9.14 6.67
CA LEU A 46 6.59 7.73 6.80
C LEU A 46 6.39 7.02 5.47
N THR A 47 7.41 6.31 5.00
CA THR A 47 7.26 5.42 3.84
C THR A 47 7.12 3.98 4.29
N VAL A 48 6.03 3.32 3.89
CA VAL A 48 5.75 1.92 4.19
C VAL A 48 5.68 1.15 2.87
N ALA A 49 6.42 0.05 2.75
CA ALA A 49 6.26 -0.88 1.64
C ALA A 49 5.13 -1.86 1.98
N VAL A 50 3.98 -1.67 1.35
CA VAL A 50 2.78 -2.49 1.57
C VAL A 50 2.77 -3.63 0.54
N PRO A 51 2.78 -4.90 0.96
CA PRO A 51 2.60 -6.03 0.06
C PRO A 51 1.31 -5.90 -0.76
N ARG A 52 1.37 -6.17 -2.07
CA ARG A 52 0.25 -5.93 -2.98
C ARG A 52 -0.97 -6.81 -2.65
N ASP A 53 -0.73 -8.03 -2.17
CA ASP A 53 -1.75 -8.94 -1.68
C ASP A 53 -2.55 -8.38 -0.49
N LEU A 54 -1.95 -7.56 0.36
CA LEU A 54 -2.68 -6.86 1.44
C LEU A 54 -3.54 -5.72 0.92
N VAL A 55 -3.08 -5.02 -0.13
CA VAL A 55 -3.84 -3.94 -0.77
C VAL A 55 -5.09 -4.49 -1.45
N ASP A 56 -4.95 -5.63 -2.12
CA ASP A 56 -6.05 -6.29 -2.84
C ASP A 56 -6.95 -7.13 -1.92
N SER A 57 -6.56 -7.31 -0.64
CA SER A 57 -7.31 -8.11 0.34
C SER A 57 -8.31 -7.27 1.13
N TYR A 58 -9.60 -7.47 0.83
CA TYR A 58 -10.69 -6.88 1.62
C TYR A 58 -10.61 -7.28 3.11
N GLU A 59 -10.16 -8.50 3.41
CA GLU A 59 -10.01 -8.97 4.79
C GLU A 59 -8.91 -8.20 5.53
N ALA A 60 -7.76 -7.94 4.88
CA ALA A 60 -6.67 -7.17 5.46
C ALA A 60 -7.10 -5.72 5.73
N VAL A 61 -7.79 -5.11 4.77
CA VAL A 61 -8.37 -3.77 4.91
C VAL A 61 -9.36 -3.74 6.08
N ASN A 62 -10.34 -4.63 6.10
CA ASN A 62 -11.35 -4.70 7.16
C ASN A 62 -10.74 -4.99 8.54
N ALA A 63 -9.73 -5.85 8.62
CA ALA A 63 -9.01 -6.14 9.87
C ALA A 63 -8.39 -4.87 10.47
N VAL A 64 -7.73 -4.06 9.65
CA VAL A 64 -7.14 -2.79 10.10
C VAL A 64 -8.21 -1.77 10.52
N TYR A 65 -9.29 -1.63 9.75
CA TYR A 65 -10.41 -0.75 10.12
C TYR A 65 -11.09 -1.17 11.43
N THR A 66 -11.12 -2.46 11.74
CA THR A 66 -11.68 -3.00 12.99
C THR A 66 -10.68 -3.06 14.15
N GLY A 67 -9.44 -2.59 13.94
CA GLY A 67 -8.40 -2.51 14.97
C GLY A 67 -7.58 -3.80 15.15
N PHE A 68 -7.82 -4.82 14.34
CA PHE A 68 -7.04 -6.05 14.34
C PHE A 68 -5.83 -5.95 13.41
N VAL A 69 -4.84 -5.18 13.86
CA VAL A 69 -3.66 -4.78 13.07
C VAL A 69 -2.56 -5.83 12.95
N MET A 70 -2.54 -6.82 13.86
CA MET A 70 -1.43 -7.78 13.98
C MET A 70 -1.14 -8.61 12.72
N PRO A 71 -2.13 -9.17 12.01
CA PRO A 71 -1.86 -9.93 10.79
C PRO A 71 -1.19 -9.07 9.70
N VAL A 72 -1.61 -7.81 9.58
CA VAL A 72 -1.03 -6.87 8.61
C VAL A 72 0.39 -6.51 9.02
N MET A 73 0.66 -6.22 10.30
CA MET A 73 2.01 -5.97 10.81
C MET A 73 2.98 -7.15 10.61
N GLN A 74 2.47 -8.39 10.68
CA GLN A 74 3.27 -9.59 10.45
C GLN A 74 3.59 -9.82 8.96
N ALA A 75 2.69 -9.38 8.07
CA ALA A 75 2.87 -9.48 6.63
C ALA A 75 3.80 -8.39 6.05
N LEU A 76 3.99 -7.27 6.76
CA LEU A 76 5.00 -6.28 6.39
C LEU A 76 6.43 -6.85 6.49
N ASP A 77 7.32 -6.34 5.65
CA ASP A 77 8.75 -6.58 5.81
C ASP A 77 9.28 -5.96 7.11
N GLU A 78 10.44 -6.44 7.58
CA GLU A 78 11.01 -6.02 8.86
C GLU A 78 11.26 -4.51 8.92
N THR A 79 11.75 -3.92 7.82
CA THR A 79 12.03 -2.49 7.73
C THR A 79 10.77 -1.66 7.91
N SER A 80 9.71 -2.00 7.18
CA SER A 80 8.43 -1.29 7.22
C SER A 80 7.74 -1.50 8.57
N ARG A 81 7.76 -2.74 9.09
CA ARG A 81 7.26 -3.03 10.44
C ARG A 81 7.95 -2.18 11.49
N GLN A 82 9.29 -2.13 11.48
CA GLN A 82 10.03 -1.36 12.46
C GLN A 82 9.75 0.14 12.31
N ALA A 83 9.66 0.66 11.08
CA ALA A 83 9.33 2.06 10.83
C ALA A 83 7.93 2.43 11.37
N VAL A 84 6.94 1.55 11.24
CA VAL A 84 5.62 1.73 11.84
C VAL A 84 5.69 1.74 13.37
N LEU A 85 6.46 0.83 13.98
CA LEU A 85 6.60 0.76 15.44
C LEU A 85 7.32 1.99 16.00
N ASP A 86 8.39 2.44 15.35
CA ASP A 86 9.16 3.62 15.74
C ASP A 86 8.30 4.89 15.62
N ALA A 87 7.53 5.02 14.53
CA ALA A 87 6.60 6.14 14.33
C ALA A 87 5.44 6.15 15.35
N ALA A 88 5.05 4.97 15.85
CA ALA A 88 3.99 4.83 16.84
C ALA A 88 4.47 4.89 18.30
N ALA A 89 5.79 4.88 18.53
CA ALA A 89 6.37 4.99 19.86
C ALA A 89 6.29 6.44 20.38
N ASP A 90 5.98 6.58 21.68
CA ASP A 90 6.08 7.86 22.38
C ASP A 90 7.50 8.12 22.91
N GLU A 91 7.69 9.25 23.59
CA GLU A 91 8.95 9.64 24.23
C GLU A 91 9.44 8.65 25.30
N THR A 92 8.56 7.77 25.79
CA THR A 92 8.87 6.71 26.76
C THR A 92 9.16 5.36 26.10
N GLY A 93 9.08 5.29 24.76
CA GLY A 93 9.24 4.07 23.98
C GLY A 93 7.99 3.17 23.95
N LYS A 94 6.84 3.63 24.45
CA LYS A 94 5.60 2.85 24.41
C LYS A 94 4.91 3.02 23.07
N VAL A 95 4.57 1.90 22.45
CA VAL A 95 3.86 1.88 21.17
C VAL A 95 2.37 2.11 21.40
N ARG A 96 1.83 3.15 20.76
CA ARG A 96 0.39 3.46 20.81
C ARG A 96 -0.33 2.72 19.69
N ASN A 97 -1.14 1.70 20.05
CA ASN A 97 -1.88 0.90 19.07
C ASN A 97 -2.81 1.74 18.17
N SER A 98 -3.38 2.82 18.69
CA SER A 98 -4.19 3.76 17.91
C SER A 98 -3.40 4.44 16.80
N VAL A 99 -2.12 4.72 17.02
CA VAL A 99 -1.23 5.32 16.01
C VAL A 99 -0.84 4.29 14.96
N VAL A 100 -0.50 3.06 15.39
CA VAL A 100 -0.27 1.92 14.47
C VAL A 100 -1.48 1.72 13.55
N GLN A 101 -2.69 1.71 14.10
CA GLN A 101 -3.91 1.56 13.32
C GLN A 101 -4.07 2.70 12.29
N ARG A 102 -3.89 3.97 12.68
CA ARG A 102 -3.97 5.10 11.75
C ARG A 102 -2.96 5.01 10.63
N ILE A 103 -1.71 4.66 10.95
CA ILE A 103 -0.64 4.47 9.98
C ILE A 103 -1.04 3.39 8.97
N LEU A 104 -1.52 2.22 9.43
CA LEU A 104 -1.89 1.13 8.54
C LEU A 104 -3.14 1.43 7.70
N VAL A 105 -4.14 2.13 8.26
CA VAL A 105 -5.29 2.61 7.48
C VAL A 105 -4.82 3.53 6.35
N ALA A 106 -3.97 4.51 6.68
CA ALA A 106 -3.43 5.44 5.70
C ALA A 106 -2.60 4.73 4.63
N ALA A 107 -1.72 3.80 5.04
CA ALA A 107 -0.88 3.02 4.16
C ALA A 107 -1.71 2.22 3.13
N LEU A 108 -2.72 1.48 3.61
CA LEU A 108 -3.60 0.68 2.75
C LEU A 108 -4.47 1.55 1.85
N THR A 109 -4.99 2.67 2.37
CA THR A 109 -5.82 3.60 1.59
C THR A 109 -5.01 4.22 0.46
N GLN A 110 -3.80 4.69 0.75
CA GLN A 110 -2.92 5.30 -0.25
C GLN A 110 -2.41 4.28 -1.26
N ALA A 111 -2.04 3.08 -0.79
CA ALA A 111 -1.62 2.00 -1.68
C ALA A 111 -2.74 1.53 -2.62
N ALA A 112 -4.00 1.55 -2.17
CA ALA A 112 -5.17 1.21 -2.98
C ALA A 112 -5.54 2.30 -3.99
N GLN A 113 -5.18 3.57 -3.74
CA GLN A 113 -5.44 4.68 -4.66
C GLN A 113 -4.52 4.65 -5.89
N GLY A 114 -3.36 3.99 -5.78
CA GLY A 114 -2.48 3.66 -6.91
C GLY A 114 -1.91 4.87 -7.66
N GLU A 115 -0.62 5.14 -7.48
CA GLU A 115 0.24 5.80 -8.48
C GLU A 115 1.32 4.83 -8.96
#